data_AF-A0A957SIS7-F1
#
_entry.id   AF-A0A957SIS7-F1
#
_cell.length_a   1.000
_cell.length_b   1.000
_cell.length_c   1.000
_cell.angle_alpha   90.00
_cell.angle_beta   90.00
_cell.angle_gamma   90.00
#
_symmetry.space_group_name_H-M   'P 1'
#
loop_
_entity.id
_entity.type
_entity.pdbx_description
1 polymer ?
#
loop_
_entity_poly.entity_id
_entity_poly.type
_entity_poly.pdbx_seq_one_letter_code
_entity_poly.pdbx_strand_id
1 'polypeptide(L)' 'LIYCAITGYGQTGPYRHRPGYDIAIEAQGGIMSITGQAEGEPSKVGVAIVDITSGMHA' A
#
# COMPACT_ATOMS: atom_id res chain seq x y z
N LEU A 1 -11.87 -17.04 20.04
CA LEU A 1 -11.84 -16.48 18.68
C LEU A 1 -10.69 -15.48 18.62
N ILE A 2 -9.84 -15.56 17.60
CA ILE A 2 -8.91 -14.48 17.27
C ILE A 2 -9.46 -13.83 16.01
N TYR A 3 -9.66 -12.51 16.06
CA TYR A 3 -10.19 -11.71 14.95
C TYR A 3 -9.11 -10.72 14.52
N CYS A 4 -8.82 -10.69 13.22
CA CYS A 4 -7.90 -9.76 12.60
C CYS A 4 -8.62 -9.04 11.45
N ALA A 5 -8.38 -7.73 11.32
CA ALA A 5 -8.92 -6.90 10.27
C ALA A 5 -7.86 -5.94 9.75
N ILE A 6 -7.63 -5.96 8.44
CA ILE A 6 -6.67 -5.11 7.74
C ILE A 6 -7.44 -4.00 7.02
N THR A 7 -6.91 -2.78 7.05
CA THR A 7 -7.48 -1.62 6.35
C THR A 7 -6.36 -0.83 5.70
N GLY A 8 -6.58 -0.22 4.54
CA GLY A 8 -5.54 0.53 3.83
C GLY A 8 -5.06 1.80 4.54
N TYR A 9 -5.92 2.44 5.33
CA TYR A 9 -5.64 3.74 5.98
C TYR A 9 -5.91 3.75 7.50
N GLY A 10 -6.13 2.58 8.10
CA GLY A 10 -6.54 2.46 9.50
C GLY A 10 -8.06 2.49 9.69
N GLN A 11 -8.50 2.01 10.84
CA GLN A 11 -9.91 2.03 11.23
C GLN A 11 -10.40 3.44 11.65
N THR A 12 -9.47 4.35 11.92
CA THR A 12 -9.74 5.73 12.34
C THR A 12 -8.99 6.72 11.46
N GLY A 13 -9.30 8.01 11.59
CA GLY A 13 -8.64 9.07 10.84
C GLY A 13 -9.38 9.50 9.55
N PRO A 14 -8.81 10.49 8.83
CA PRO A 14 -9.48 11.18 7.73
C PRO A 14 -9.64 10.31 6.48
N TYR A 15 -8.81 9.28 6.32
CA TYR A 15 -8.79 8.42 5.13
C TYR A 15 -9.39 7.03 5.35
N ARG A 16 -9.97 6.74 6.52
CA ARG A 16 -10.51 5.42 6.87
C ARG A 16 -11.54 4.84 5.89
N HIS A 17 -12.22 5.70 5.14
CA HIS A 17 -13.22 5.31 4.13
C HIS A 17 -12.69 5.31 2.69
N ARG A 18 -11.41 5.63 2.49
CA ARG A 18 -10.79 5.56 1.17
C ARG A 18 -10.49 4.08 0.83
N PRO A 19 -10.61 3.69 -0.44
CA PRO A 19 -10.26 2.34 -0.86
C PRO A 19 -8.76 2.10 -0.70
N GLY A 20 -8.40 0.98 -0.06
CA GLY A 20 -7.02 0.57 0.17
C GLY A 20 -6.49 -0.30 -0.96
N TYR A 21 -6.30 0.27 -2.15
CA TYR A 21 -5.69 -0.44 -3.26
C TYR A 21 -4.17 -0.39 -3.16
N ASP A 22 -3.53 -1.54 -3.40
CA ASP A 22 -2.08 -1.73 -3.44
C ASP A 22 -1.35 -0.59 -4.18
N ILE A 23 -1.69 -0.34 -5.46
CA ILE A 23 -1.04 0.70 -6.26
C ILE A 23 -1.23 2.13 -5.71
N ALA A 24 -2.38 2.43 -5.09
CA ALA A 24 -2.65 3.75 -4.54
C ALA A 24 -1.81 3.99 -3.28
N ILE A 25 -1.70 2.97 -2.43
CA ILE A 25 -0.89 3.03 -1.21
C ILE A 25 0.60 2.98 -1.55
N GLU A 26 1.03 2.23 -2.57
CA GLU A 26 2.40 2.27 -3.08
C GLU A 26 2.80 3.69 -3.53
N ALA A 27 1.93 4.33 -4.32
CA ALA A 27 2.15 5.70 -4.79
C ALA A 27 2.27 6.68 -3.60
N GLN A 28 1.33 6.60 -2.65
CA GLN A 28 1.29 7.48 -1.50
C GLN A 28 2.41 7.21 -0.49
N GLY A 29 2.81 5.96 -0.32
CA GLY A 29 3.90 5.52 0.55
C GLY A 29 5.29 5.80 -0.03
N GLY A 30 5.36 6.24 -1.29
CA GLY A 30 6.58 6.72 -1.93
C GLY A 30 7.46 5.62 -2.53
N ILE A 31 7.11 4.33 -2.41
CA ILE A 31 7.95 3.24 -2.95
C ILE A 31 8.02 3.29 -4.49
N MET A 32 6.97 3.79 -5.14
CA MET A 32 6.98 4.01 -6.59
C MET A 32 8.04 5.03 -7.02
N SER A 33 8.39 6.01 -6.17
CA SER A 33 9.38 7.04 -6.50
C SER A 33 10.80 6.50 -6.67
N ILE A 34 11.07 5.31 -6.12
CA ILE A 34 12.36 4.62 -6.21
C ILE A 34 12.27 3.35 -7.07
N THR A 35 11.15 3.13 -7.75
CA THR A 35 10.90 1.94 -8.56
C THR A 35 10.73 2.34 -10.01
N GLY A 36 11.51 1.72 -10.90
CA GLY A 36 11.48 2.00 -12.34
C GLY A 36 12.86 2.37 -12.88
N GLN A 37 12.86 3.08 -14.01
CA GLN A 37 14.10 3.59 -14.62
C GLN A 37 14.58 4.85 -13.89
N ALA A 38 15.89 5.07 -13.83
CA ALA A 38 16.49 6.18 -13.09
C ALA A 38 16.02 7.58 -13.54
N GLU A 39 15.77 7.74 -14.84
CA GLU A 39 15.27 8.99 -15.46
C GLU A 39 13.84 8.80 -16.03
N GLY A 40 13.08 7.85 -15.47
CA GLY A 40 11.73 7.51 -15.91
C GLY A 40 10.66 7.89 -14.89
N GLU A 41 9.40 7.70 -15.28
CA GLU A 41 8.27 7.92 -14.39
C GLU A 41 8.22 6.87 -13.25
N PRO A 42 7.71 7.25 -12.06
CA PRO A 42 7.48 6.31 -10.96
C PRO A 42 6.67 5.10 -11.41
N SER A 43 7.19 3.92 -11.12
CA SER A 43 6.59 2.66 -11.55
C SER A 43 6.11 1.84 -10.36
N LYS A 44 5.04 1.06 -10.56
CA LYS A 44 4.57 0.11 -9.57
C LYS A 44 5.64 -0.97 -9.32
N VAL A 45 5.75 -1.47 -8.09
CA VAL A 45 6.47 -2.71 -7.83
C VAL A 45 5.81 -3.87 -8.58
N GLY A 46 6.62 -4.78 -9.13
CA GLY A 46 6.15 -5.92 -9.93
C GLY A 46 5.31 -6.95 -9.18
N VAL A 47 5.16 -6.79 -7.87
CA VAL A 47 4.35 -7.63 -6.97
C VAL A 47 3.46 -6.73 -6.11
N ALA A 48 2.39 -7.30 -5.56
CA ALA A 48 1.51 -6.58 -4.63
C ALA A 48 2.18 -6.42 -3.25
N ILE A 49 3.18 -5.54 -3.18
CA ILE A 49 4.07 -5.42 -2.03
C ILE A 49 3.31 -4.91 -0.80
N VAL A 50 2.33 -4.01 -0.99
CA VAL A 50 1.53 -3.48 0.13
C VAL A 50 0.58 -4.56 0.65
N ASP A 51 -0.04 -5.35 -0.23
CA ASP A 51 -0.94 -6.43 0.19
C ASP A 51 -0.18 -7.51 0.99
N ILE A 52 0.97 -7.96 0.48
CA ILE A 52 1.80 -8.98 1.13
C ILE A 52 2.31 -8.48 2.48
N THR A 53 2.89 -7.28 2.51
CA THR A 53 3.44 -6.73 3.75
C THR A 53 2.34 -6.46 4.77
N SER A 54 1.17 -5.95 4.35
CA SER A 54 0.02 -5.77 5.26
C SER A 54 -0.44 -7.09 5.86
N GLY A 55 -0.53 -8.17 5.06
CA GLY A 55 -0.88 -9.51 5.55
C GLY A 55 0.17 -10.11 6.50
N MET A 56 1.46 -9.83 6.28
CA MET A 56 2.53 -10.29 7.17
C MET A 56 2.56 -9.57 8.53
N HIS A 57 2.05 -8.33 8.59
CA HIS A 57 2.03 -7.49 9.80
C HIS A 57 0.68 -7.48 10.52
N ALA A 58 -0.22 -8.40 10.15
CA ALA A 58 -1.58 -8.50 10.64
C ALA A 58 -1.71 -9.31 11.93
#